data_AF-A0AAT9SMC9-F1
#
_entry.id   AF-A0AAT9SMC9-F1
#
_cell.length_a   1.000
_cell.length_b   1.000
_cell.length_c   1.000
_cell.angle_alpha   90.00
_cell.angle_beta   90.00
_cell.angle_gamma   90.00
#
_symmetry.space_group_name_H-M   'P 1'
#
loop_
_entity.id
_entity.type
_entity.pdbx_description
1 polymer ?
#
loop_
_entity_poly.entity_id
_entity_poly.type
_entity_poly.pdbx_seq_one_letter_code
_entity_poly.pdbx_strand_id
1 'polypeptide(L)'
;MLSKLGKGIPKQELCEEFQISVSTINRLLRAHPDTNALAIAATNSRELAEHRAQWQDLHNLHPELGVQALRNTIPSIYAWLYRNDKIWLMANEQTFVKPAKVEKYLIDWEARDSRLLSMIRTACEAITELQRGPVTKAELNARIPMLSSCLENRDRYAMSRAYLSTVLHLKTCGSLRQRGNAVWPAS
;
A
#
# COMPACT_ATOMS: atom_id res chain seq x y z
N MET A 1 -33.39 1.35 40.31
CA MET A 1 -31.93 1.35 40.14
C MET A 1 -31.41 0.19 39.27
N LEU A 2 -31.61 -1.09 39.64
CA LEU A 2 -31.08 -2.24 38.85
C LEU A 2 -31.58 -2.28 37.39
N SER A 3 -32.86 -1.97 37.16
CA SER A 3 -33.40 -1.84 35.79
C SER A 3 -32.69 -0.75 34.96
N LYS A 4 -32.30 0.37 35.57
CA LYS A 4 -31.54 1.44 34.90
C LYS A 4 -30.09 1.03 34.62
N LEU A 5 -29.46 0.30 35.54
CA LEU A 5 -28.14 -0.29 35.32
C LEU A 5 -28.16 -1.27 34.15
N GLY A 6 -29.17 -2.15 34.08
CA GLY A 6 -29.33 -3.09 32.97
C GLY A 6 -29.54 -2.43 31.60
N LYS A 7 -29.97 -1.16 31.56
CA LYS A 7 -30.07 -0.35 30.33
C LYS A 7 -28.75 0.30 29.91
N GLY A 8 -27.66 0.10 30.65
CA GLY A 8 -26.34 0.65 30.32
C GLY A 8 -26.21 2.16 30.56
N ILE A 9 -27.04 2.75 31.44
CA ILE A 9 -26.92 4.17 31.80
C ILE A 9 -25.54 4.42 32.44
N PRO A 10 -24.82 5.49 32.06
CA PRO A 10 -23.53 5.85 32.64
C PRO A 10 -23.55 5.85 34.16
N LYS A 11 -22.52 5.28 34.77
CA LYS A 11 -22.40 5.19 36.23
C LYS A 11 -22.48 6.57 36.90
N GLN A 12 -21.92 7.60 36.25
CA GLN A 12 -21.91 8.97 36.75
C GLN A 12 -23.33 9.56 36.86
N GLU A 13 -24.14 9.37 35.82
CA GLU A 13 -25.55 9.81 35.79
C GLU A 13 -26.36 9.12 36.91
N LEU A 14 -26.11 7.83 37.14
CA LEU A 14 -26.75 7.09 38.23
C LEU A 14 -26.25 7.53 39.62
N CYS A 15 -24.98 7.90 39.77
CA CYS A 15 -24.46 8.45 41.01
C CYS A 15 -25.16 9.77 41.36
N GLU A 16 -25.35 10.64 40.38
CA GLU A 16 -26.04 11.92 40.54
C GLU A 16 -27.53 11.74 40.80
N GLU A 17 -28.21 10.88 40.04
CA GLU A 17 -29.64 10.63 40.21
C GLU A 17 -29.96 10.02 41.58
N PHE A 18 -29.19 9.01 42.00
CA PHE A 18 -29.46 8.27 43.24
C PHE A 18 -28.67 8.80 44.45
N GLN A 19 -27.83 9.83 44.28
CA GLN A 19 -26.97 10.42 45.31
C GLN A 19 -26.09 9.36 46.03
N ILE A 20 -25.48 8.48 45.25
CA ILE A 20 -24.64 7.38 45.73
C ILE A 20 -23.26 7.41 45.09
N SER A 21 -22.29 6.73 45.71
CA SER A 21 -20.95 6.60 45.14
C SER A 21 -20.87 5.53 44.05
N VAL A 22 -19.90 5.71 43.13
CA VAL A 22 -19.55 4.71 42.10
C VAL A 22 -19.20 3.36 42.73
N SER A 23 -18.58 3.37 43.92
CA SER A 23 -18.25 2.16 44.67
C SER A 23 -19.49 1.35 45.06
N THR A 24 -20.58 2.01 45.42
CA THR A 24 -21.87 1.36 45.70
C THR A 24 -22.46 0.75 44.43
N ILE A 25 -22.41 1.46 43.30
CA ILE A 25 -22.83 0.92 42.00
C ILE A 25 -22.02 -0.33 41.63
N ASN A 26 -20.69 -0.27 41.73
CA ASN A 26 -19.81 -1.41 41.45
C ASN A 26 -20.04 -2.58 42.41
N ARG A 27 -20.46 -2.33 43.65
CA ARG A 27 -20.85 -3.39 44.60
C ARG A 27 -22.15 -4.07 44.14
N LEU A 28 -23.14 -3.29 43.70
CA LEU A 28 -24.41 -3.80 43.18
C LEU A 28 -24.24 -4.60 41.89
N LEU A 29 -23.41 -4.14 40.96
CA LEU A 29 -23.09 -4.87 39.73
C LEU A 29 -22.41 -6.22 40.02
N ARG A 30 -21.54 -6.28 41.03
CA ARG A 30 -20.91 -7.55 41.47
C ARG A 30 -21.91 -8.48 42.17
N ALA A 31 -22.84 -7.93 42.94
CA ALA A 31 -23.87 -8.70 43.62
C ALA A 31 -24.95 -9.25 42.67
N HIS A 32 -25.13 -8.63 41.49
CA HIS A 32 -26.12 -9.03 40.49
C HIS A 32 -25.48 -9.24 39.10
N PRO A 33 -24.85 -10.41 38.85
CA PRO A 33 -24.14 -10.71 37.61
C PRO A 33 -25.00 -10.53 36.35
N ASP A 34 -26.28 -10.93 36.39
CA ASP A 34 -27.19 -10.80 35.24
C ASP A 34 -27.42 -9.33 34.85
N THR A 35 -27.59 -8.47 35.85
CA THR A 35 -27.74 -7.02 35.62
C THR A 35 -26.45 -6.43 35.06
N ASN A 36 -25.29 -6.91 35.53
CA ASN A 36 -23.99 -6.48 35.01
C ASN A 36 -23.77 -6.94 33.55
N ALA A 37 -24.14 -8.17 33.20
CA ALA A 37 -24.08 -8.65 31.83
C ALA A 37 -24.96 -7.80 30.89
N LEU A 38 -26.19 -7.49 31.30
CA LEU A 38 -27.09 -6.60 30.55
C LEU A 38 -26.50 -5.18 30.42
N ALA A 39 -25.93 -4.63 31.49
CA ALA A 39 -25.30 -3.33 31.47
C ALA A 39 -24.11 -3.25 30.50
N ILE A 40 -23.27 -4.30 30.46
CA ILE A 40 -22.13 -4.42 29.54
C ILE A 40 -22.65 -4.52 28.09
N ALA A 41 -23.63 -5.38 27.82
CA ALA A 41 -24.20 -5.53 26.49
C ALA A 41 -24.84 -4.23 25.99
N ALA A 42 -25.57 -3.51 26.85
CA ALA A 42 -26.17 -2.23 26.52
C ALA A 42 -25.11 -1.14 26.26
N THR A 43 -24.05 -1.10 27.08
CA THR A 43 -22.92 -0.18 26.88
C THR A 43 -22.24 -0.44 25.53
N ASN A 44 -21.91 -1.69 25.24
CA ASN A 44 -21.29 -2.06 23.96
C ASN A 44 -22.20 -1.71 22.77
N SER A 45 -23.50 -1.97 22.88
CA SER A 45 -24.47 -1.64 21.83
C SER A 45 -24.55 -0.13 21.58
N ARG A 46 -24.47 0.67 22.63
CA ARG A 46 -24.42 2.13 22.53
C ARG A 46 -23.12 2.62 21.88
N GLU A 47 -21.98 2.12 22.33
CA GLU A 47 -20.69 2.49 21.73
C GLU A 47 -20.64 2.12 20.25
N LEU A 48 -21.17 0.95 19.88
CA LEU A 48 -21.34 0.56 18.48
C LEU A 48 -22.19 1.57 17.71
N ALA A 49 -23.37 1.91 18.23
CA ALA A 49 -24.27 2.86 17.58
C ALA A 49 -23.63 4.25 17.40
N GLU A 50 -22.92 4.74 18.42
CA GLU A 50 -22.22 6.04 18.38
C GLU A 50 -21.13 6.06 17.30
N HIS A 51 -20.26 5.05 17.27
CA HIS A 51 -19.20 4.99 16.26
C HIS A 51 -19.75 4.79 14.84
N ARG A 52 -20.82 3.99 14.69
CA ARG A 52 -21.53 3.82 13.41
C ARG A 52 -22.13 5.14 12.94
N ALA A 53 -22.77 5.90 13.82
CA ALA A 53 -23.33 7.21 13.51
C ALA A 53 -22.25 8.20 13.08
N GLN A 54 -21.15 8.32 13.85
CA GLN A 54 -20.05 9.20 13.48
C GLN A 54 -19.43 8.84 12.13
N TRP A 55 -19.30 7.54 11.83
CA TRP A 55 -18.81 7.09 10.52
C TRP A 55 -19.77 7.46 9.39
N GLN A 56 -21.07 7.32 9.61
CA GLN A 56 -22.09 7.69 8.63
C GLN A 56 -22.18 9.22 8.42
N ASP A 57 -22.10 9.99 9.51
CA ASP A 57 -22.08 11.46 9.45
C ASP A 57 -20.87 11.98 8.68
N LEU A 58 -19.70 11.36 8.89
CA LEU A 58 -18.50 11.69 8.12
C LEU A 58 -18.68 11.41 6.62
N HIS A 59 -19.34 10.30 6.27
CA HIS A 59 -19.68 10.04 4.87
C HIS A 59 -20.65 11.09 4.33
N ASN A 60 -21.70 11.43 5.07
CA ASN A 60 -22.70 12.40 4.63
C ASN A 60 -22.12 13.79 4.43
N LEU A 61 -21.09 14.16 5.22
CA LEU A 61 -20.37 15.42 5.09
C LEU A 61 -19.46 15.44 3.85
N HIS A 62 -18.97 14.28 3.42
CA HIS A 62 -18.04 14.10 2.30
C HIS A 62 -18.46 12.96 1.35
N PRO A 63 -19.64 13.06 0.70
CA PRO A 63 -20.17 12.00 -0.14
C PRO A 63 -19.29 11.70 -1.38
N GLU A 64 -18.44 12.64 -1.77
CA GLU A 64 -17.47 12.54 -2.86
C GLU A 64 -16.23 11.70 -2.53
N LEU A 65 -15.95 11.50 -1.24
CA LEU A 65 -14.75 10.80 -0.79
C LEU A 65 -14.99 9.29 -0.74
N GLY A 66 -14.07 8.53 -1.34
CA GLY A 66 -14.03 7.09 -1.16
C GLY A 66 -13.58 6.69 0.25
N VAL A 67 -13.87 5.43 0.62
CA VAL A 67 -13.53 4.83 1.92
C VAL A 67 -12.08 5.07 2.35
N GLN A 68 -11.11 4.97 1.41
CA GLN A 68 -9.70 5.19 1.71
C GLN A 68 -9.39 6.63 2.14
N ALA A 69 -10.03 7.62 1.51
CA ALA A 69 -9.87 9.02 1.88
C ALA A 69 -10.55 9.30 3.22
N LEU A 70 -11.77 8.80 3.43
CA LEU A 70 -12.50 8.92 4.71
C LEU A 70 -11.74 8.31 5.88
N ARG A 71 -11.12 7.14 5.66
CA ARG A 71 -10.25 6.49 6.66
C ARG A 71 -9.09 7.38 7.09
N ASN A 72 -8.54 8.18 6.19
CA ASN A 72 -7.44 9.09 6.51
C ASN A 72 -7.93 10.31 7.31
N THR A 73 -9.18 10.73 7.13
CA THR A 73 -9.79 11.84 7.88
C THR A 73 -9.97 11.51 9.35
N ILE A 74 -10.51 10.33 9.68
CA ILE A 74 -10.67 9.88 11.08
C ILE A 74 -10.21 8.42 11.27
N PRO A 75 -8.89 8.18 11.41
CA PRO A 75 -8.35 6.83 11.56
C PRO A 75 -8.82 6.11 12.82
N SER A 76 -9.14 6.85 13.89
CA SER A 76 -9.55 6.31 15.19
C SER A 76 -10.89 5.58 15.12
N ILE A 77 -11.92 6.21 14.52
CA ILE A 77 -13.25 5.63 14.34
C ILE A 77 -13.17 4.37 13.48
N TYR A 78 -12.47 4.45 12.35
CA TYR A 78 -12.27 3.31 11.47
C TYR A 78 -11.59 2.14 12.19
N ALA A 79 -10.49 2.40 12.91
CA ALA A 79 -9.76 1.37 13.63
C ALA A 79 -10.60 0.73 14.75
N TRP A 80 -11.45 1.53 15.42
CA TRP A 80 -12.37 1.02 16.43
C TRP A 80 -13.45 0.12 15.81
N LEU A 81 -14.13 0.56 14.76
CA LEU A 81 -15.15 -0.22 14.06
C LEU A 81 -14.58 -1.49 13.43
N TYR A 82 -13.36 -1.43 12.89
CA TYR A 82 -12.71 -2.61 12.33
C TYR A 82 -12.44 -3.70 13.40
N ARG A 83 -12.16 -3.32 14.65
CA ARG A 83 -11.94 -4.27 15.76
C ARG A 83 -13.24 -4.79 16.37
N ASN A 84 -14.24 -3.93 16.49
CA ASN A 84 -15.46 -4.24 17.25
C ASN A 84 -16.64 -4.66 16.35
N ASP A 85 -16.63 -4.30 15.07
CA ASP A 85 -17.78 -4.42 14.18
C ASP A 85 -17.43 -4.50 12.68
N LYS A 86 -16.46 -5.36 12.38
CA LYS A 86 -15.91 -5.49 11.03
C LYS A 86 -16.97 -5.82 9.97
N ILE A 87 -17.93 -6.69 10.31
CA ILE A 87 -18.94 -7.14 9.34
C ILE A 87 -19.83 -5.97 8.93
N TRP A 88 -20.30 -5.18 9.89
CA TRP A 88 -21.07 -3.97 9.60
C TRP A 88 -20.24 -2.97 8.80
N LEU A 89 -18.99 -2.72 9.18
CA LEU A 89 -18.12 -1.77 8.48
C LEU A 89 -17.93 -2.15 7.01
N MET A 90 -17.57 -3.40 6.73
CA MET A 90 -17.36 -3.88 5.35
C MET A 90 -18.64 -3.91 4.52
N ALA A 91 -19.80 -4.16 5.14
CA ALA A 91 -21.10 -4.11 4.46
C ALA A 91 -21.48 -2.66 4.15
N ASN A 92 -21.27 -1.75 5.12
CA ASN A 92 -21.52 -0.33 4.93
C ASN A 92 -20.62 0.22 3.83
N GLU A 93 -19.32 -0.08 3.82
CA GLU A 93 -18.37 0.37 2.78
C GLU A 93 -18.80 0.05 1.33
N GLN A 94 -19.58 -1.00 1.12
CA GLN A 94 -20.08 -1.35 -0.21
C GLN A 94 -21.15 -0.39 -0.72
N THR A 95 -21.83 0.34 0.17
CA THR A 95 -22.81 1.37 -0.20
C THR A 95 -22.18 2.72 -0.54
N PHE A 96 -20.87 2.88 -0.29
CA PHE A 96 -20.16 4.12 -0.55
C PHE A 96 -19.94 4.26 -2.06
N VAL A 97 -20.07 5.49 -2.55
CA VAL A 97 -19.73 5.81 -3.94
C VAL A 97 -18.26 5.46 -4.15
N LYS A 98 -18.00 4.44 -4.97
CA LYS A 98 -16.62 4.17 -5.40
C LYS A 98 -16.20 5.38 -6.22
N PRO A 99 -15.10 6.06 -5.87
CA PRO A 99 -14.59 7.12 -6.72
C PRO A 99 -14.45 6.52 -8.12
N ALA A 100 -14.98 7.23 -9.12
CA ALA A 100 -14.85 6.82 -10.51
C ALA A 100 -13.41 6.38 -10.72
N LYS A 101 -13.23 5.13 -11.14
CA LYS A 101 -11.91 4.51 -11.31
C LYS A 101 -11.11 5.50 -12.14
N VAL A 102 -10.18 6.24 -11.52
CA VAL A 102 -9.34 7.19 -12.23
C VAL A 102 -8.72 6.35 -13.33
N GLU A 103 -9.09 6.63 -14.59
CA GLU A 103 -8.49 5.96 -15.72
C GLU A 103 -7.00 6.08 -15.49
N LYS A 104 -6.33 4.94 -15.28
CA LYS A 104 -4.89 4.91 -15.08
C LYS A 104 -4.35 5.66 -16.27
N TYR A 105 -3.84 6.88 -16.04
CA TYR A 105 -3.32 7.76 -17.08
C TYR A 105 -2.63 6.89 -18.11
N LEU A 106 -3.15 6.90 -19.34
CA LEU A 106 -2.68 6.05 -20.43
C LEU A 106 -1.16 6.24 -20.48
N ILE A 107 -0.40 5.28 -19.95
CA ILE A 107 1.03 5.47 -19.80
C ILE A 107 1.58 5.51 -21.22
N ASP A 108 2.09 6.69 -21.63
CA ASP A 108 2.76 6.85 -22.90
C ASP A 108 4.08 6.08 -22.86
N TRP A 109 4.00 4.84 -23.31
CA TRP A 109 5.14 3.93 -23.40
C TRP A 109 6.08 4.31 -24.53
N GLU A 110 5.59 4.99 -25.57
CA GLU A 110 6.40 5.42 -26.70
C GLU A 110 7.32 6.56 -26.29
N ALA A 111 6.80 7.58 -25.59
CA ALA A 111 7.62 8.65 -25.02
C ALA A 111 8.64 8.11 -24.01
N ARG A 112 8.25 7.14 -23.18
CA ARG A 112 9.17 6.47 -22.24
C ARG A 112 10.27 5.69 -22.96
N ASP A 113 9.94 5.00 -24.04
CA ASP A 113 10.91 4.25 -24.85
C ASP A 113 11.88 5.19 -25.57
N SER A 114 11.38 6.26 -26.17
CA SER A 114 12.21 7.29 -26.82
C SER A 114 13.19 7.93 -25.84
N ARG A 115 12.73 8.25 -24.62
CA ARG A 115 13.61 8.78 -23.56
C ARG A 115 14.70 7.78 -23.17
N LEU A 116 14.34 6.51 -22.98
CA LEU A 116 15.31 5.47 -22.63
C LEU A 116 16.33 5.28 -23.76
N LEU A 117 15.89 5.26 -25.02
CA LEU A 117 16.76 5.17 -26.19
C LEU A 117 17.75 6.33 -26.23
N SER A 118 17.31 7.55 -25.97
CA SER A 118 18.19 8.73 -25.90
C SER A 118 19.28 8.54 -24.84
N MET A 119 18.92 8.07 -23.64
CA MET A 119 19.89 7.82 -22.58
C MET A 119 20.91 6.74 -22.98
N ILE A 120 20.45 5.66 -23.62
CA ILE A 120 21.33 4.59 -24.10
C ILE A 120 22.30 5.12 -25.16
N ARG A 121 21.84 5.95 -26.11
CA ARG A 121 22.70 6.56 -27.14
C ARG A 121 23.81 7.41 -26.53
N THR A 122 23.44 8.35 -25.65
CA THR A 122 24.41 9.22 -24.97
C THR A 122 25.40 8.40 -24.12
N ALA A 123 24.93 7.35 -23.45
CA ALA A 123 25.83 6.47 -22.69
C ALA A 123 26.80 5.71 -23.61
N CYS A 124 26.35 5.22 -24.76
CA CYS A 124 27.21 4.57 -25.74
C CYS A 124 28.28 5.54 -26.27
N GLU A 125 27.88 6.74 -26.71
CA GLU A 125 28.79 7.78 -27.23
C GLU A 125 29.89 8.09 -26.20
N ALA A 126 29.49 8.38 -24.96
CA ALA A 126 30.42 8.72 -23.90
C ALA A 126 31.30 7.54 -23.41
N ILE A 127 30.92 6.29 -23.69
CA ILE A 127 31.81 5.12 -23.49
C ILE A 127 32.80 5.03 -24.66
N THR A 128 32.34 5.18 -25.90
CA THR A 128 33.19 5.10 -27.09
C THR A 128 34.21 6.24 -27.20
N GLU A 129 33.92 7.41 -26.63
CA GLU A 129 34.88 8.51 -26.51
C GLU A 129 36.00 8.19 -25.51
N LEU A 130 35.66 7.50 -24.42
CA LEU A 130 36.59 7.18 -23.33
C LEU A 130 37.48 5.98 -23.66
N GLN A 131 36.97 5.05 -24.46
CA GLN A 131 37.70 3.87 -24.91
C GLN A 131 37.32 3.46 -26.33
N ARG A 132 38.31 3.00 -27.10
CA ARG A 132 38.09 2.43 -28.45
C ARG A 132 37.57 0.98 -28.43
N GLY A 133 37.08 0.52 -27.28
CA GLY A 133 36.59 -0.84 -27.05
C GLY A 133 35.07 -0.96 -27.22
N PRO A 134 34.55 -2.19 -27.36
CA PRO A 134 33.12 -2.41 -27.50
C PRO A 134 32.37 -2.06 -26.21
N VAL A 135 31.22 -1.40 -26.34
CA VAL A 135 30.34 -1.09 -25.22
C VAL A 135 29.82 -2.39 -24.58
N THR A 136 29.99 -2.52 -23.27
CA THR A 136 29.51 -3.66 -22.50
C THR A 136 28.21 -3.37 -21.75
N LYS A 137 27.44 -4.43 -21.48
CA LYS A 137 26.20 -4.33 -20.69
C LYS A 137 26.46 -3.82 -19.27
N ALA A 138 27.60 -4.15 -18.68
CA ALA A 138 27.98 -3.69 -17.34
C ALA A 138 28.18 -2.16 -17.32
N GLU A 139 28.87 -1.60 -18.31
CA GLU A 139 29.10 -0.15 -18.42
C GLU A 139 27.80 0.62 -18.66
N LEU A 140 26.91 0.08 -19.50
CA LEU A 140 25.59 0.68 -19.71
C LEU A 140 24.74 0.67 -18.44
N ASN A 141 24.72 -0.42 -17.69
CA ASN A 141 24.02 -0.48 -16.41
C ASN A 141 24.64 0.44 -15.35
N ALA A 142 25.96 0.63 -15.36
CA ALA A 142 26.63 1.56 -14.45
C ALA A 142 26.24 3.03 -14.74
N ARG A 143 26.07 3.40 -16.01
CA ARG A 143 25.67 4.75 -16.42
C ARG A 143 24.15 4.98 -16.42
N ILE A 144 23.37 3.92 -16.59
CA ILE A 144 21.90 3.95 -16.57
C ILE A 144 21.42 2.90 -15.56
N PRO A 145 21.41 3.22 -14.25
CA PRO A 145 21.05 2.26 -13.21
C PRO A 145 19.63 1.69 -13.35
N MET A 146 18.71 2.45 -13.95
CA MET A 146 17.33 2.04 -14.20
C MET A 146 17.15 1.15 -15.44
N LEU A 147 18.22 0.91 -16.22
CA LEU A 147 18.15 0.17 -17.49
C LEU A 147 17.66 -1.26 -17.30
N SER A 148 18.13 -1.95 -16.26
CA SER A 148 17.69 -3.31 -15.92
C SER A 148 16.19 -3.36 -15.65
N SER A 149 15.71 -2.49 -14.75
CA SER A 149 14.29 -2.42 -14.37
C SER A 149 13.38 -2.04 -15.54
N CYS A 150 13.79 -1.10 -16.40
CA CYS A 150 13.02 -0.76 -17.60
C CYS A 150 12.85 -1.98 -18.53
N LEU A 151 13.87 -2.82 -18.66
CA LEU A 151 13.88 -3.93 -19.60
C LEU A 151 13.32 -5.25 -19.03
N GLU A 152 12.89 -5.27 -17.76
CA GLU A 152 12.21 -6.42 -17.14
C GLU A 152 10.93 -6.79 -17.88
N ASN A 153 10.15 -5.78 -18.29
CA ASN A 153 8.95 -6.00 -19.10
C ASN A 153 9.34 -6.22 -20.57
N ARG A 154 9.12 -7.43 -21.09
CA ARG A 154 9.51 -7.83 -22.46
C ARG A 154 8.64 -7.21 -23.55
N ASP A 155 7.41 -6.84 -23.22
CA ASP A 155 6.43 -6.30 -24.17
C ASP A 155 6.54 -4.78 -24.32
N ARG A 156 7.54 -4.17 -23.68
CA ARG A 156 7.80 -2.72 -23.69
C ARG A 156 9.23 -2.43 -24.14
N TYR A 157 9.48 -1.18 -24.50
CA TYR A 157 10.79 -0.65 -24.88
C TYR A 157 11.36 -1.25 -26.19
N ALA A 158 10.52 -1.38 -27.22
CA ALA A 158 10.90 -2.00 -28.49
C ALA A 158 12.08 -1.29 -29.17
N MET A 159 12.08 0.05 -29.21
CA MET A 159 13.14 0.84 -29.85
C MET A 159 14.46 0.73 -29.09
N SER A 160 14.40 0.88 -27.76
CA SER A 160 15.57 0.74 -26.89
C SER A 160 16.18 -0.67 -26.97
N ARG A 161 15.34 -1.72 -27.02
CA ARG A 161 15.78 -3.11 -27.16
C ARG A 161 16.44 -3.38 -28.51
N ALA A 162 15.85 -2.90 -29.61
CA ALA A 162 16.41 -3.05 -30.95
C ALA A 162 17.78 -2.35 -31.08
N TYR A 163 17.93 -1.18 -30.44
CA TYR A 163 19.21 -0.49 -30.41
C TYR A 163 20.25 -1.24 -29.57
N LEU A 164 19.88 -1.70 -28.38
CA LEU A 164 20.77 -2.49 -27.52
C LEU A 164 21.21 -3.80 -28.18
N SER A 165 20.32 -4.50 -28.89
CA SER A 165 20.71 -5.70 -29.63
C SER A 165 21.74 -5.38 -30.70
N THR A 166 21.62 -4.24 -31.38
CA THR A 166 22.61 -3.81 -32.38
C THR A 166 23.96 -3.51 -31.74
N VAL A 167 23.99 -2.67 -30.69
CA VAL A 167 25.23 -2.27 -30.02
C VAL A 167 25.93 -3.45 -29.33
N LEU A 168 25.17 -4.36 -28.73
CA LEU A 168 25.72 -5.52 -28.03
C LEU A 168 26.06 -6.70 -28.97
N HIS A 169 25.43 -6.82 -30.15
CA HIS A 169 25.78 -7.84 -31.16
C HIS A 169 26.93 -7.47 -32.09
N LEU A 170 27.44 -6.23 -32.06
CA LEU A 170 28.77 -5.90 -32.63
C LEU A 170 29.92 -6.74 -31.99
N LYS A 171 29.61 -7.62 -31.03
CA LYS A 171 30.49 -8.59 -30.37
C LYS A 171 30.77 -9.88 -31.14
N THR A 172 30.27 -10.10 -32.36
CA THR A 172 30.53 -11.36 -33.08
C THR A 172 31.33 -11.19 -34.36
N CYS A 173 32.39 -10.37 -34.34
CA CYS A 173 33.45 -10.50 -35.34
C CYS A 173 34.83 -10.13 -34.75
N GLY A 174 35.66 -11.15 -34.53
CA GLY A 174 37.12 -11.00 -34.44
C GLY A 174 37.77 -11.19 -33.05
N SER A 175 38.08 -12.43 -32.66
CA SER A 175 39.48 -12.90 -32.70
C SER A 175 39.60 -14.36 -32.23
N LEU A 176 39.88 -15.25 -33.17
CA LEU A 176 40.68 -16.44 -32.90
C LEU A 176 42.08 -15.94 -32.54
N ARG A 177 42.47 -16.02 -31.27
CA ARG A 177 43.87 -15.86 -30.85
C ARG A 177 44.40 -17.22 -30.45
N GLN A 178 45.22 -17.78 -31.35
CA GLN A 178 46.07 -18.92 -31.06
C GLN A 178 46.98 -18.63 -29.85
N ARG A 179 47.06 -19.60 -28.93
CA ARG A 179 48.21 -19.93 -28.07
C ARG A 179 48.15 -21.46 -27.98
N GLY A 180 49.04 -22.22 -28.60
CA GLY A 180 50.48 -22.21 -28.35
C GLY A 180 50.77 -23.21 -27.24
N ASN A 181 50.57 -24.51 -27.52
CA ASN A 181 50.87 -25.58 -26.57
C ASN A 181 52.37 -25.87 -26.63
N ALA A 182 53.07 -25.48 -25.57
CA ALA A 182 54.47 -25.78 -25.36
C ALA A 182 54.65 -27.28 -25.05
N VAL A 183 55.61 -27.87 -25.76
CA VAL A 183 56.16 -29.21 -25.56
C VAL A 183 56.97 -29.23 -24.26
N TRP A 184 56.83 -30.29 -23.47
CA TRP A 184 57.81 -30.68 -22.44
C TRP A 184 58.32 -32.09 -22.76
N PRO A 185 59.64 -32.35 -22.74
CA PRO A 185 60.17 -33.69 -22.86
C PRO A 185 60.25 -34.37 -21.50
N ALA A 186 60.04 -35.68 -21.51
CA ALA A 186 60.17 -36.58 -20.38
C ALA A 186 61.65 -36.88 -20.08
N SER A 187 61.98 -36.95 -18.79
CA SER A 187 62.99 -37.85 -18.21
C SER A 187 62.68 -38.02 -16.72
#